data_AF-A0A923UJH0-F1
#
_entry.id   AF-A0A923UJH0-F1
#
_cell.length_a   1.000
_cell.length_b   1.000
_cell.length_c   1.000
_cell.angle_alpha   90.00
_cell.angle_beta   90.00
_cell.angle_gamma   90.00
#
_symmetry.space_group_name_H-M   'P 1'
#
loop_
_entity.id
_entity.type
_entity.pdbx_description
1 polymer ?
#
loop_
_entity_poly.entity_id
_entity_poly.type
_entity_poly.pdbx_seq_one_letter_code
_entity_poly.pdbx_strand_id
1 'polypeptide(L)' 'MKTVIIKYNAGNVQSVMYALDRIGVNYLWTDDEAEIRSAD' A
#
# COMPACT_ATOMS: atom_id res chain seq x y z
N MET A 1 10.89 6.02 3.26
CA MET A 1 10.24 4.73 2.98
C MET A 1 8.75 4.93 2.82
N LYS A 2 8.34 5.09 1.56
CA LYS A 2 6.99 5.29 1.08
C LYS A 2 6.51 3.94 0.56
N THR A 3 5.74 3.24 1.38
CA THR A 3 5.15 1.96 1.00
C THR A 3 3.82 2.19 0.32
N VAL A 4 3.66 1.64 -0.88
CA VAL A 4 2.42 1.74 -1.65
C VAL A 4 1.79 0.36 -1.81
N ILE A 5 0.52 0.24 -1.48
CA ILE A 5 -0.32 -0.91 -1.83
C ILE A 5 -1.02 -0.55 -3.13
N ILE A 6 -0.70 -1.27 -4.21
CA ILE A 6 -1.28 -1.01 -5.53
C ILE A 6 -2.77 -1.42 -5.49
N LYS A 7 -3.65 -0.43 -5.68
CA LYS A 7 -5.09 -0.63 -5.84
C LYS A 7 -5.42 -1.07 -7.26
N TYR A 8 -5.04 -2.29 -7.63
CA TYR A 8 -5.64 -2.92 -8.80
C TYR A 8 -6.88 -3.70 -8.37
N ASN A 9 -7.57 -4.38 -9.29
CA ASN A 9 -8.62 -5.37 -8.98
C ASN A 9 -8.03 -6.60 -8.24
N ALA A 10 -7.24 -6.37 -7.20
CA ALA A 10 -6.43 -7.30 -6.44
C ALA A 10 -7.25 -8.16 -5.46
N GLY A 11 -8.54 -7.87 -5.31
CA GLY A 11 -9.38 -8.47 -4.27
C GLY A 11 -9.10 -7.86 -2.88
N ASN A 12 -9.14 -8.69 -1.84
CA ASN A 12 -9.03 -8.24 -0.45
C ASN A 12 -7.56 -8.09 0.00
N VAL A 13 -7.14 -6.86 0.30
CA VAL A 13 -5.78 -6.52 0.79
C VAL A 13 -5.72 -6.24 2.30
N GLN A 14 -6.80 -6.52 3.02
CA GLN A 14 -6.97 -6.16 4.43
C GLN A 14 -5.95 -6.86 5.35
N SER A 15 -5.51 -8.08 5.02
CA SER A 15 -4.46 -8.79 5.77
C SER A 15 -3.11 -8.07 5.69
N VAL A 16 -2.79 -7.47 4.54
CA VAL A 16 -1.56 -6.69 4.34
C VAL A 16 -1.62 -5.39 5.11
N MET A 17 -2.75 -4.68 5.02
CA MET A 17 -3.00 -3.44 5.78
C MET A 17 -2.82 -3.67 7.29
N TYR A 18 -3.45 -4.70 7.84
CA TYR A 18 -3.30 -5.04 9.26
C TYR A 18 -1.87 -5.42 9.66
N ALA A 19 -1.15 -6.12 8.78
CA ALA A 19 0.24 -6.47 9.06
C ALA A 19 1.11 -5.21 9.16
N LEU A 20 0.90 -4.24 8.25
CA LEU A 20 1.61 -2.96 8.23
C LEU A 20 1.26 -2.10 9.45
N ASP A 21 -0.02 -2.02 9.81
CA ASP A 21 -0.47 -1.33 11.02
C ASP A 21 0.17 -1.92 12.29
N ARG A 22 0.24 -3.26 12.38
CA ARG A 22 0.81 -3.96 13.54
C ARG A 22 2.30 -3.67 13.75
N ILE A 23 3.04 -3.46 12.66
CA ILE A 23 4.47 -3.12 12.71
C ILE A 23 4.72 -1.60 12.66
N GLY A 24 3.67 -0.77 12.67
CA GLY A 24 3.77 0.69 12.68
C GLY A 24 4.27 1.29 11.36
N VAL A 25 4.07 0.60 10.23
CA VAL A 25 4.47 1.08 8.91
C VAL A 25 3.28 1.75 8.22
N ASN A 26 3.44 3.02 7.88
CA ASN A 26 2.46 3.75 7.07
C ASN A 26 2.49 3.27 5.62
N TYR A 27 1.32 3.25 4.99
CA TYR A 27 1.17 2.87 3.60
C TYR A 27 0.14 3.76 2.88
N LEU A 28 0.28 3.84 1.55
CA LEU A 28 -0.69 4.47 0.67
C LEU A 28 -1.36 3.41 -0.20
N TRP A 29 -2.69 3.32 -0.15
CA TRP A 29 -3.46 2.45 -1.04
C TRP A 29 -3.99 3.25 -2.24
N THR A 30 -3.39 3.06 -3.41
CA THR A 30 -3.66 3.90 -4.58
C THR A 30 -3.42 3.16 -5.90
N ASP A 31 -4.11 3.60 -6.95
CA ASP A 31 -3.93 3.24 -8.36
C ASP A 31 -3.24 4.36 -9.16
N ASP A 32 -2.88 5.47 -8.51
CA ASP A 32 -2.16 6.58 -9.14
C ASP A 32 -0.72 6.18 -9.51
N GLU A 33 -0.40 6.29 -10.80
CA GLU A 33 0.89 5.88 -11.34
C GLU A 33 2.06 6.70 -10.78
N ALA A 34 1.87 8.01 -10.56
CA ALA A 34 2.94 8.87 -10.04
C ALA A 34 3.26 8.51 -8.58
N GLU A 35 2.22 8.26 -7.78
CA GLU A 35 2.37 7.79 -6.40
C GLU A 35 3.07 6.43 -6.33
N ILE A 36 2.66 5.47 -7.18
CA ILE A 36 3.26 4.13 -7.27
C ILE A 36 4.74 4.22 -7.66
N ARG A 37 5.08 5.04 -8.68
CA ARG A 37 6.47 5.20 -9.15
C ARG A 37 7.38 5.89 -8.14
N SER A 38 6.81 6.63 -7.21
CA SER A 38 7.55 7.31 -6.13
C SER A 38 7.73 6.46 -4.87
N ALA A 39 7.21 5.23 -4.85
CA ALA A 39 7.38 4.30 -3.74
C ALA A 39 8.87 3.92 -3.56
N ASP A 40 9.25 3.65 -2.30
CA ASP A 40 10.58 3.12 -1.95
C ASP A 40 10.66 1.60 -2.15
#